data_AF-D7G4V6-F1
#
_entry.id   AF-D7G4V6-F1
#
_cell.length_a   1.000
_cell.length_b   1.000
_cell.length_c   1.000
_cell.angle_alpha   90.00
_cell.angle_beta   90.00
_cell.angle_gamma   90.00
#
_symmetry.space_group_name_H-M   'P 1'
#
loop_
_entity.id
_entity.type
_entity.pdbx_description
1 polymer ?
#
loop_
_entity_poly.entity_id
_entity_poly.type
_entity_poly.pdbx_seq_one_letter_code
_entity_poly.pdbx_strand_id
1 'polypeptide(L)'
;MTMLVNRAIAAAVTGLQYLLLFEAVLLSAVVLYGALYWLVMPLRLHDKPIFLDYSDRATTGSATGTVDFLARHTQWDPSPLTNVERLNTKVLKAGQHYKVGLELQMPTSYINRRIGVFMVHTTLLDEQDNELASSARPAMLPHTSALRKGVGMMFAWPLHLAGLRREEETIYVDCIDYYEENALHPLTKARVTVSSGRVQFYSSSINITPQVPEGELLRLIRQSFPSFPFPVGYLSLESCWTDSATDARQPFLHAQIQIPCPLATKKSIGGGVSVEYSD
;
A
#
# COMPACT_ATOMS: atom_id res chain seq x y z
N MET A 1 3.69 -70.29 13.33
CA MET A 1 3.12 -69.30 12.40
C MET A 1 2.35 -68.17 13.11
N THR A 2 1.48 -68.47 14.08
CA THR A 2 0.69 -67.46 14.82
C THR A 2 1.50 -66.38 15.54
N MET A 3 2.65 -66.72 16.14
CA MET A 3 3.53 -65.75 16.81
C MET A 3 4.17 -64.71 15.86
N LEU A 4 4.51 -65.10 14.63
CA LEU A 4 5.07 -64.16 13.64
C LEU A 4 4.00 -63.21 13.09
N VAL A 5 2.79 -63.73 12.89
CA VAL A 5 1.63 -62.95 12.46
C VAL A 5 1.25 -61.90 13.51
N ASN A 6 1.21 -62.28 14.80
CA ASN A 6 0.89 -61.34 15.88
C ASN A 6 1.95 -60.24 16.05
N ARG A 7 3.24 -60.53 15.79
CA ARG A 7 4.31 -59.52 15.81
C ARG A 7 4.23 -58.55 14.64
N ALA A 8 3.86 -59.03 13.45
CA ALA A 8 3.64 -58.19 12.28
C ALA A 8 2.44 -57.25 12.47
N ILE A 9 1.34 -57.75 13.05
CA ILE A 9 0.16 -56.95 13.39
C ILE A 9 0.51 -55.87 14.42
N ALA A 10 1.24 -56.23 15.49
CA ALA A 10 1.67 -55.26 16.49
C ALA A 10 2.55 -54.14 15.90
N ALA A 11 3.48 -54.47 15.00
CA ALA A 11 4.33 -53.49 14.32
C ALA A 11 3.53 -52.58 13.36
N ALA A 12 2.52 -53.11 12.68
CA ALA A 12 1.64 -52.31 11.82
C ALA A 12 0.77 -51.34 12.64
N VAL A 13 0.25 -51.79 13.79
CA VAL A 13 -0.56 -50.95 14.69
C VAL A 13 0.27 -49.83 15.29
N THR A 14 1.51 -50.10 15.74
CA THR A 14 2.40 -49.05 16.25
C THR A 14 2.80 -48.07 15.15
N GLY A 15 3.08 -48.56 13.93
CA GLY A 15 3.33 -47.70 12.77
C GLY A 15 2.16 -46.76 12.45
N LEU A 16 0.94 -47.28 12.44
CA LEU A 16 -0.28 -46.48 12.24
C LEU A 16 -0.48 -45.46 13.36
N GLN A 17 -0.22 -45.83 14.61
CA GLN A 17 -0.31 -44.92 15.75
C GLN A 17 0.65 -43.73 15.60
N TYR A 18 1.90 -43.96 15.18
CA TYR A 18 2.85 -42.87 14.93
C TYR A 18 2.45 -41.99 13.74
N LEU A 19 1.88 -42.57 12.68
CA LEU A 19 1.41 -41.82 11.51
C LEU A 19 0.23 -40.89 11.88
N LEU A 20 -0.76 -41.40 12.63
CA LEU A 20 -1.88 -40.61 13.11
C LEU A 20 -1.43 -39.51 14.07
N LEU A 21 -0.45 -39.78 14.94
CA LEU A 21 0.13 -38.78 15.83
C LEU A 21 0.84 -37.67 15.03
N PHE A 22 1.60 -38.04 13.99
CA PHE A 22 2.26 -37.06 13.12
C PHE A 22 1.26 -36.17 12.39
N GLU A 23 0.19 -36.75 11.84
CA GLU A 23 -0.89 -35.98 11.19
C GLU A 23 -1.60 -35.04 12.18
N ALA A 24 -1.89 -35.51 13.40
CA ALA A 24 -2.48 -34.69 14.45
C ALA A 24 -1.59 -33.50 14.84
N VAL A 25 -0.28 -33.71 14.95
CA VAL A 25 0.69 -32.63 15.22
C VAL A 25 0.68 -31.61 14.07
N LEU A 26 0.74 -32.06 12.81
CA LEU A 26 0.68 -31.16 11.65
C LEU A 26 -0.62 -30.36 11.60
N LEU A 27 -1.77 -31.00 11.80
CA LEU A 27 -3.06 -30.32 11.83
C LEU A 27 -3.12 -29.30 12.96
N SER A 28 -2.63 -29.65 14.15
CA SER A 28 -2.58 -28.72 15.28
C SER A 28 -1.72 -27.50 14.99
N ALA A 29 -0.58 -27.67 14.29
CA ALA A 29 0.30 -26.58 13.89
C ALA A 29 -0.37 -25.65 12.86
N VAL A 30 -1.08 -26.21 11.87
CA VAL A 30 -1.83 -25.42 10.87
C VAL A 30 -2.96 -24.63 11.53
N VAL A 31 -3.72 -25.26 12.43
CA VAL A 31 -4.81 -24.60 13.16
C VAL A 31 -4.26 -23.49 14.07
N LEU A 32 -3.18 -23.76 14.81
CA LEU A 32 -2.55 -22.76 15.67
C LEU A 32 -2.00 -21.59 14.86
N TYR A 33 -1.34 -21.87 13.72
CA TYR A 33 -0.87 -20.82 12.81
C TYR A 33 -2.03 -19.99 12.26
N GLY A 34 -3.12 -20.63 11.81
CA GLY A 34 -4.31 -19.93 11.32
C GLY A 34 -4.96 -19.05 12.39
N ALA A 35 -5.06 -19.56 13.63
CA ALA A 35 -5.60 -18.82 14.77
C ALA A 35 -4.71 -17.61 15.13
N LEU A 36 -3.39 -17.80 15.18
CA LEU A 36 -2.44 -16.71 15.43
C LEU A 36 -2.46 -15.69 14.30
N TYR A 37 -2.50 -16.12 13.05
CA TYR A 37 -2.59 -15.22 11.90
C TYR A 37 -3.84 -14.35 12.00
N TRP A 38 -5.00 -14.94 12.32
CA TRP A 38 -6.24 -14.20 12.47
C TRP A 38 -6.24 -13.25 13.68
N LEU A 39 -5.60 -13.64 14.79
CA LEU A 39 -5.50 -12.81 16.00
C LEU A 39 -4.50 -11.66 15.85
N VAL A 40 -3.39 -11.89 15.15
CA VAL A 40 -2.25 -10.97 15.07
C VAL A 40 -2.35 -10.03 13.87
N MET A 41 -2.84 -10.49 12.72
CA MET A 41 -2.94 -9.63 11.53
C MET A 41 -4.04 -8.59 11.74
N PRO A 42 -3.69 -7.30 11.90
CA PRO A 42 -4.71 -6.27 12.07
C PRO A 42 -5.53 -6.18 10.78
N LEU A 43 -6.85 -6.30 10.91
CA LEU A 43 -7.79 -6.00 9.82
C LEU A 43 -7.53 -4.57 9.33
N ARG A 44 -7.70 -4.34 8.02
CA ARG A 44 -7.61 -3.00 7.40
C ARG A 44 -8.47 -2.03 8.22
N LEU A 45 -7.81 -1.06 8.88
CA LEU A 45 -8.42 -0.33 9.99
C LEU A 45 -9.54 0.61 9.53
N HIS A 46 -9.43 1.20 8.33
CA HIS A 46 -10.48 2.04 7.77
C HIS A 46 -10.50 1.89 6.25
N ASP A 47 -11.48 1.13 5.74
CA ASP A 47 -11.81 1.06 4.32
C ASP A 47 -13.20 1.67 4.13
N LYS A 48 -13.29 2.77 3.38
CA LYS A 48 -14.55 3.47 3.11
C LYS A 48 -14.72 3.68 1.60
N PRO A 49 -15.90 3.39 1.03
CA PRO A 49 -16.17 3.68 -0.37
C PRO A 49 -16.29 5.20 -0.56
N ILE A 50 -15.68 5.69 -1.64
CA ILE A 50 -15.80 7.05 -2.15
C ILE A 50 -16.66 7.00 -3.40
N PHE A 51 -17.62 7.93 -3.49
CA PHE A 51 -18.45 8.10 -4.67
C PHE A 51 -17.97 9.32 -5.45
N LEU A 52 -17.47 9.10 -6.66
CA LEU A 52 -17.01 10.17 -7.54
C LEU A 52 -18.20 10.78 -8.29
N ASP A 53 -18.41 12.08 -8.13
CA ASP A 53 -19.34 12.87 -8.90
C ASP A 53 -18.67 13.41 -10.18
N TYR A 54 -19.44 13.43 -11.27
CA TYR A 54 -19.05 13.91 -12.59
C TYR A 54 -19.77 15.21 -12.97
N SER A 55 -20.55 15.80 -12.07
CA SER A 55 -21.27 17.07 -12.29
C SER A 55 -20.32 18.19 -12.74
N ASP A 56 -19.14 18.28 -12.13
CA ASP A 56 -18.08 19.26 -12.45
C ASP A 56 -17.29 18.95 -13.73
N ARG A 57 -17.74 17.99 -14.54
CA ARG A 57 -17.07 17.66 -15.81
C ARG A 57 -17.11 18.81 -16.81
N ALA A 58 -18.16 19.62 -16.79
CA ALA A 58 -18.29 20.75 -17.71
C ALA A 58 -17.34 21.91 -17.37
N THR A 59 -17.03 22.09 -16.08
CA THR A 59 -16.23 23.21 -15.54
C THR A 59 -14.76 22.85 -15.42
N THR A 60 -14.46 21.69 -14.85
CA THR A 60 -13.09 21.30 -14.46
C THR A 60 -12.59 20.08 -15.23
N GLY A 61 -13.47 19.39 -15.98
CA GLY A 61 -13.13 18.18 -16.71
C GLY A 61 -12.68 17.02 -15.82
N SER A 62 -12.95 17.11 -14.51
CA SER A 62 -12.46 16.20 -13.47
C SER A 62 -13.64 15.55 -12.73
N ALA A 63 -13.41 14.40 -12.12
CA ALA A 63 -14.40 13.72 -11.27
C ALA A 63 -13.98 13.84 -9.81
N THR A 64 -14.88 14.29 -8.94
CA THR A 64 -14.55 14.62 -7.54
C THR A 64 -15.45 13.82 -6.61
N GLY A 65 -14.87 13.22 -5.58
CA GLY A 65 -15.62 12.55 -4.52
C GLY A 65 -15.12 12.97 -3.15
N THR A 66 -16.04 13.18 -2.22
CA THR A 66 -15.75 13.48 -0.81
C THR A 66 -16.25 12.35 0.07
N VAL A 67 -15.49 12.02 1.11
CA VAL A 67 -15.90 11.05 2.12
C VAL A 67 -15.69 11.61 3.51
N ASP A 68 -16.72 11.48 4.35
CA ASP A 68 -16.68 11.81 5.76
C ASP A 68 -16.43 10.52 6.58
N PHE A 69 -15.33 10.51 7.32
CA PHE A 69 -14.96 9.37 8.15
C PHE A 69 -15.76 9.30 9.46
N LEU A 70 -16.31 10.42 9.94
CA LEU A 70 -17.17 10.48 11.14
C LEU A 70 -18.63 10.13 10.83
N ALA A 71 -19.06 10.33 9.59
CA ALA A 71 -20.39 9.93 9.16
C ALA A 71 -20.50 8.40 9.06
N ARG A 72 -21.63 7.87 9.56
CA ARG A 72 -21.98 6.44 9.41
C ARG A 72 -22.35 6.06 7.98
N HIS A 73 -22.88 7.02 7.22
CA HIS A 73 -23.15 6.87 5.80
C HIS A 73 -22.09 7.61 4.98
N THR A 74 -21.78 7.10 3.79
CA THR A 74 -20.83 7.73 2.86
C THR A 74 -21.41 7.98 1.47
N GLN A 75 -22.62 7.49 1.19
CA GLN A 75 -23.21 7.50 -0.16
C GLN A 75 -23.93 8.81 -0.53
N TRP A 76 -24.42 9.54 0.47
CA TRP A 76 -25.21 10.75 0.26
C TRP A 76 -24.77 11.84 1.22
N ASP A 77 -24.80 13.09 0.76
CA ASP A 77 -24.48 14.24 1.57
C ASP A 77 -25.70 14.70 2.36
N PRO A 78 -25.57 14.92 3.67
CA PRO A 78 -26.69 15.31 4.48
C PRO A 78 -27.02 16.79 4.32
N SER A 79 -28.32 17.07 4.18
CA SER A 79 -28.81 18.44 4.27
C SER A 79 -28.83 18.90 5.73
N PRO A 80 -28.77 20.23 6.01
CA PRO A 80 -28.92 20.76 7.36
C PRO A 80 -30.24 20.36 8.06
N LEU A 81 -31.22 19.88 7.30
CA LEU A 81 -32.53 19.44 7.78
C LEU A 81 -32.55 17.96 8.20
N THR A 82 -31.49 17.22 7.88
CA THR A 82 -31.40 15.77 8.13
C THR A 82 -30.54 15.51 9.35
N ASN A 83 -31.09 14.84 10.37
CA ASN A 83 -30.30 14.42 11.51
C ASN A 83 -29.39 13.26 11.11
N VAL A 84 -28.08 13.44 11.28
CA VAL A 84 -27.07 12.46 10.92
C VAL A 84 -26.34 12.04 12.17
N GLU A 85 -26.34 10.73 12.41
CA GLU A 85 -25.62 10.14 13.53
C GLU A 85 -24.12 10.14 13.23
N ARG A 86 -23.42 11.18 13.66
CA ARG A 86 -21.96 11.28 13.60
C ARG A 86 -21.33 10.54 14.77
N LEU A 87 -20.21 9.87 14.51
CA LEU A 87 -19.38 9.35 15.59
C LEU A 87 -18.68 10.51 16.28
N ASN A 88 -18.81 10.60 17.61
CA ASN A 88 -18.09 11.57 18.43
C ASN A 88 -16.64 11.16 18.73
N THR A 89 -16.14 10.11 18.06
CA THR A 89 -14.80 9.57 18.27
C THR A 89 -13.87 10.01 17.16
N LYS A 90 -12.63 10.37 17.51
CA LYS A 90 -11.56 10.62 16.55
C LYS A 90 -11.33 9.37 15.70
N VAL A 91 -11.23 9.55 14.38
CA VAL A 91 -11.01 8.47 13.40
C VAL A 91 -9.63 7.87 13.58
N LEU A 92 -8.64 8.73 13.75
CA LEU A 92 -7.24 8.37 13.88
C LEU A 92 -6.73 8.75 15.28
N LYS A 93 -5.75 7.99 15.76
CA LYS A 93 -5.02 8.30 16.99
C LYS A 93 -3.97 9.36 16.70
N ALA A 94 -3.98 10.45 17.48
CA ALA A 94 -3.00 11.52 17.38
C ALA A 94 -1.57 11.02 17.65
N GLY A 95 -0.59 11.58 16.92
CA GLY A 95 0.82 11.23 17.03
C GLY A 95 1.21 9.88 16.41
N GLN A 96 0.30 9.23 15.68
CA GLN A 96 0.62 8.05 14.88
C GLN A 96 0.79 8.43 13.41
N HIS A 97 1.69 7.73 12.72
CA HIS A 97 1.88 7.87 11.28
C HIS A 97 0.92 6.96 10.52
N TYR A 98 0.32 7.48 9.46
CA TYR A 98 -0.62 6.78 8.61
C TYR A 98 -0.23 6.88 7.14
N LYS A 99 -0.57 5.83 6.41
CA LYS A 99 -0.54 5.77 4.96
C LYS A 99 -1.97 5.76 4.44
N VAL A 100 -2.24 6.67 3.50
CA VAL A 100 -3.52 6.80 2.81
C VAL A 100 -3.36 6.26 1.40
N GLY A 101 -4.09 5.20 1.07
CA GLY A 101 -4.16 4.63 -0.27
C GLY A 101 -5.56 4.72 -0.84
N LEU A 102 -5.64 4.65 -2.16
CA LEU A 102 -6.88 4.65 -2.91
C LEU A 102 -6.93 3.41 -3.79
N GLU A 103 -8.05 2.70 -3.71
CA GLU A 103 -8.39 1.57 -4.55
C GLU A 103 -9.40 2.03 -5.60
N LEU A 104 -9.03 1.89 -6.88
CA LEU A 104 -9.86 2.28 -8.01
C LEU A 104 -10.20 1.03 -8.83
N GLN A 105 -11.46 0.62 -8.81
CA GLN A 105 -11.96 -0.48 -9.63
C GLN A 105 -12.47 0.09 -10.96
N MET A 106 -11.92 -0.37 -12.07
CA MET A 106 -12.28 0.13 -13.40
C MET A 106 -12.42 -0.96 -14.45
N PRO A 107 -13.30 -0.76 -15.45
CA PRO A 107 -13.38 -1.66 -16.59
C PRO A 107 -12.12 -1.58 -17.46
N THR A 108 -11.78 -2.70 -18.08
CA THR A 108 -10.72 -2.77 -19.09
C THR A 108 -11.21 -2.26 -20.46
N SER A 109 -11.94 -1.13 -20.49
CA SER A 109 -12.58 -0.58 -21.69
C SER A 109 -11.55 0.03 -22.67
N TYR A 110 -11.92 0.15 -23.95
CA TYR A 110 -11.07 0.81 -24.95
C TYR A 110 -10.81 2.28 -24.59
N ILE A 111 -11.79 2.96 -23.99
CA ILE A 111 -11.69 4.35 -23.54
C ILE A 111 -10.62 4.46 -22.44
N ASN A 112 -10.72 3.66 -21.38
CA ASN A 112 -9.76 3.68 -20.27
C ASN A 112 -8.34 3.34 -20.71
N ARG A 113 -8.17 2.39 -21.65
CA ARG A 113 -6.86 2.03 -22.21
C ARG A 113 -6.21 3.17 -23.00
N ARG A 114 -7.00 4.07 -23.60
CA ARG A 114 -6.49 5.20 -24.40
C ARG A 114 -6.19 6.46 -23.60
N ILE A 115 -6.76 6.60 -22.41
CA ILE A 115 -6.52 7.76 -21.55
C ILE A 115 -5.04 7.79 -21.11
N GLY A 116 -4.43 6.63 -20.90
CA GLY A 116 -3.05 6.54 -20.44
C GLY A 116 -2.94 6.90 -18.96
N VAL A 117 -1.99 7.77 -18.64
CA VAL A 117 -1.78 8.25 -17.27
C VAL A 117 -2.82 9.33 -16.95
N PHE A 118 -3.44 9.24 -15.78
CA PHE A 118 -4.29 10.28 -15.20
C PHE A 118 -3.81 10.62 -13.80
N MET A 119 -4.13 11.82 -13.32
CA MET A 119 -3.73 12.25 -11.98
C MET A 119 -4.86 12.02 -10.98
N VAL A 120 -4.48 11.51 -9.81
CA VAL A 120 -5.32 11.41 -8.62
C VAL A 120 -4.83 12.43 -7.62
N HIS A 121 -5.67 13.42 -7.34
CA HIS A 121 -5.45 14.42 -6.31
C HIS A 121 -6.19 13.99 -5.05
N THR A 122 -5.49 13.89 -3.94
CA THR A 122 -6.07 13.51 -2.65
C THR A 122 -5.77 14.60 -1.64
N THR A 123 -6.82 15.23 -1.11
CA THR A 123 -6.73 16.21 -0.04
C THR A 123 -7.40 15.68 1.23
N LEU A 124 -6.70 15.82 2.34
CA LEU A 124 -7.16 15.48 3.67
C LEU A 124 -7.71 16.74 4.34
N LEU A 125 -8.85 16.64 5.00
CA LEU A 125 -9.61 17.78 5.50
C LEU A 125 -10.02 17.59 6.96
N ASP A 126 -10.00 18.68 7.72
CA ASP A 126 -10.58 18.77 9.06
C ASP A 126 -12.12 18.92 8.99
N GLU A 127 -12.79 18.95 10.15
CA GLU A 127 -14.24 19.17 10.28
C GLU A 127 -14.68 20.50 9.63
N GLN A 128 -13.86 21.55 9.74
CA GLN A 128 -14.11 22.87 9.13
C GLN A 128 -13.64 22.97 7.67
N ASP A 129 -13.39 21.84 7.00
CA ASP A 129 -12.91 21.76 5.61
C ASP A 129 -11.56 22.46 5.36
N ASN A 130 -10.74 22.60 6.41
CA ASN A 130 -9.37 23.07 6.29
C ASN A 130 -8.48 21.96 5.72
N GLU A 131 -7.61 22.30 4.75
CA GLU A 131 -6.67 21.35 4.16
C GLU A 131 -5.54 21.01 5.13
N LEU A 132 -5.47 19.74 5.55
CA LEU A 132 -4.43 19.20 6.43
C LEU A 132 -3.23 18.71 5.61
N ALA A 133 -3.49 18.04 4.49
CA ALA A 133 -2.47 17.56 3.57
C ALA A 133 -3.06 17.44 2.15
N SER A 134 -2.20 17.59 1.15
CA SER A 134 -2.57 17.46 -0.26
C SER A 134 -1.50 16.69 -1.01
N SER A 135 -1.92 15.82 -1.93
CA SER A 135 -1.03 15.03 -2.78
C SER A 135 -1.61 14.89 -4.18
N ALA A 136 -0.72 14.72 -5.15
CA ALA A 136 -1.08 14.43 -6.54
C ALA A 136 -0.23 13.25 -7.04
N ARG A 137 -0.88 12.16 -7.43
CA ARG A 137 -0.21 10.93 -7.85
C ARG A 137 -0.66 10.50 -9.25
N PRO A 138 0.28 10.14 -10.14
CA PRO A 138 -0.08 9.56 -11.43
C PRO A 138 -0.56 8.12 -11.21
N ALA A 139 -1.66 7.77 -11.87
CA ALA A 139 -2.17 6.42 -11.94
C ALA A 139 -2.45 6.06 -13.40
N MET A 140 -2.35 4.78 -13.73
CA MET A 140 -2.56 4.28 -15.08
C MET A 140 -3.11 2.88 -15.04
N LEU A 141 -4.09 2.59 -15.91
CA LEU A 141 -4.58 1.23 -16.12
C LEU A 141 -3.42 0.32 -16.57
N PRO A 142 -3.11 -0.76 -15.83
CA PRO A 142 -2.01 -1.65 -16.15
C PRO A 142 -2.04 -2.12 -17.61
N HIS A 143 -0.95 -1.83 -18.33
CA HIS A 143 -0.87 -2.22 -19.73
C HIS A 143 -0.74 -3.73 -19.87
N THR A 144 -1.65 -4.31 -20.64
CA THR A 144 -1.78 -5.74 -20.90
C THR A 144 -1.83 -5.92 -22.42
N SER A 145 -0.86 -6.67 -22.96
CA SER A 145 -0.78 -6.91 -24.41
C SER A 145 -1.99 -7.69 -24.91
N ALA A 146 -2.37 -7.46 -26.17
CA ALA A 146 -3.51 -8.14 -26.80
C ALA A 146 -3.32 -9.67 -26.81
N LEU A 147 -2.09 -10.15 -27.02
CA LEU A 147 -1.78 -11.58 -26.97
C LEU A 147 -2.00 -12.17 -25.56
N ARG A 148 -1.51 -11.50 -24.50
CA ARG A 148 -1.70 -11.95 -23.11
C ARG A 148 -3.17 -12.00 -22.75
N LYS A 149 -3.94 -10.99 -23.17
CA LYS A 149 -5.40 -10.96 -23.01
C LYS A 149 -6.09 -12.08 -23.78
N GLY A 150 -5.69 -12.33 -25.02
CA GLY A 150 -6.25 -13.39 -25.86
C GLY A 150 -6.03 -14.77 -25.25
N VAL A 151 -4.82 -15.06 -24.79
CA VAL A 151 -4.49 -16.33 -24.10
C VAL A 151 -5.28 -16.45 -22.79
N GLY A 152 -5.31 -15.40 -21.97
CA GLY A 152 -6.07 -15.39 -20.72
C GLY A 152 -7.57 -15.60 -20.93
N MET A 153 -8.14 -14.93 -21.93
CA MET A 153 -9.54 -15.11 -22.34
C MET A 153 -9.78 -16.53 -22.86
N MET A 154 -8.87 -17.08 -23.66
CA MET A 154 -8.99 -18.45 -24.19
C MET A 154 -8.96 -19.51 -23.08
N PHE A 155 -8.24 -19.29 -21.98
CA PHE A 155 -8.29 -20.21 -20.83
C PHE A 155 -9.48 -19.96 -19.92
N ALA A 156 -9.91 -18.71 -19.76
CA ALA A 156 -11.00 -18.32 -18.85
C ALA A 156 -12.38 -18.18 -19.53
N TRP A 157 -12.50 -18.51 -20.82
CA TRP A 157 -13.72 -18.30 -21.60
C TRP A 157 -15.00 -18.91 -20.99
N PRO A 158 -15.01 -20.14 -20.42
CA PRO A 158 -16.26 -20.67 -19.86
C PRO A 158 -16.70 -19.87 -18.63
N LEU A 159 -15.75 -19.35 -17.83
CA LEU A 159 -16.05 -18.54 -16.65
C LEU A 159 -16.60 -17.16 -17.04
N HIS A 160 -16.08 -16.57 -18.11
CA HIS A 160 -16.59 -15.32 -18.64
C HIS A 160 -18.01 -15.48 -19.22
N LEU A 161 -18.28 -16.54 -19.99
CA LEU A 161 -19.62 -16.83 -20.52
C LEU A 161 -20.63 -17.16 -19.41
N ALA A 162 -20.20 -17.89 -18.37
CA ALA A 162 -21.02 -18.15 -17.19
C ALA A 162 -21.24 -16.91 -16.31
N GLY A 163 -20.62 -15.76 -16.63
CA GLY A 163 -20.72 -14.52 -15.85
C GLY A 163 -19.98 -14.55 -14.50
N LEU A 164 -19.20 -15.60 -14.23
CA LEU A 164 -18.44 -15.77 -12.99
C LEU A 164 -17.18 -14.90 -12.94
N ARG A 165 -16.75 -14.37 -14.09
CA ARG A 165 -15.58 -13.49 -14.20
C ARG A 165 -15.89 -12.28 -15.07
N ARG A 166 -15.74 -11.08 -14.50
CA ARG A 166 -15.89 -9.79 -15.21
C ARG A 166 -14.54 -9.23 -15.66
N GLU A 167 -14.56 -8.39 -16.70
CA GLU A 167 -13.38 -7.68 -17.21
C GLU A 167 -13.14 -6.37 -16.46
N GLU A 168 -12.82 -6.49 -15.18
CA GLU A 168 -12.48 -5.38 -14.29
C GLU A 168 -11.05 -5.51 -13.78
N GLU A 169 -10.41 -4.37 -13.55
CA GLU A 169 -9.06 -4.26 -13.02
C GLU A 169 -9.09 -3.29 -11.84
N THR A 170 -8.40 -3.66 -10.77
CA THR A 170 -8.27 -2.83 -9.57
C THR A 170 -6.88 -2.19 -9.54
N ILE A 171 -6.83 -0.87 -9.40
CA ILE A 171 -5.59 -0.10 -9.27
C ILE A 171 -5.46 0.40 -7.85
N TYR A 172 -4.29 0.17 -7.26
CA TYR A 172 -3.91 0.73 -5.97
C TYR A 172 -3.01 1.93 -6.17
N VAL A 173 -3.39 3.06 -5.59
CA VAL A 173 -2.65 4.33 -5.66
C VAL A 173 -2.31 4.76 -4.24
N ASP A 174 -1.01 4.76 -3.94
CA ASP A 174 -0.49 5.28 -2.68
C ASP A 174 -0.52 6.81 -2.72
N CYS A 175 -1.53 7.41 -2.09
CA CYS A 175 -1.79 8.84 -2.17
C CYS A 175 -0.80 9.62 -1.30
N ILE A 176 -0.84 9.36 0.02
CA ILE A 176 -0.06 10.06 1.04
C ILE A 176 0.63 9.02 1.90
N ASP A 177 1.94 9.16 2.07
CA ASP A 177 2.75 8.34 2.96
C ASP A 177 3.18 9.16 4.17
N TYR A 178 3.36 8.48 5.32
CA TYR A 178 3.91 9.04 6.54
C TYR A 178 3.16 10.28 7.10
N TYR A 179 1.84 10.32 6.94
CA TYR A 179 1.00 11.39 7.49
C TYR A 179 0.89 11.29 9.01
N GLU A 180 1.26 12.36 9.73
CA GLU A 180 1.15 12.41 11.19
C GLU A 180 -0.15 13.10 11.61
N GLU A 181 -0.95 12.40 12.42
CA GLU A 181 -2.24 12.90 12.91
C GLU A 181 -2.06 13.93 14.03
N ASN A 182 -2.64 15.12 13.86
CA ASN A 182 -2.62 16.18 14.87
C ASN A 182 -3.77 16.04 15.89
N ALA A 183 -3.50 16.29 17.17
CA ALA A 183 -4.53 16.27 18.21
C ALA A 183 -5.52 17.45 18.13
N LEU A 184 -5.07 18.61 17.61
CA LEU A 184 -5.84 19.87 17.53
C LEU A 184 -6.78 19.90 16.32
N HIS A 185 -6.30 19.39 15.18
CA HIS A 185 -7.00 19.38 13.89
C HIS A 185 -7.05 17.94 13.37
N PRO A 186 -8.01 17.14 13.86
CA PRO A 186 -8.09 15.74 13.51
C PRO A 186 -8.63 15.54 12.08
N LEU A 187 -8.14 14.50 11.40
CA LEU A 187 -8.65 14.10 10.09
C LEU A 187 -10.12 13.69 10.19
N THR A 188 -10.97 14.41 9.47
CA THR A 188 -12.42 14.15 9.45
C THR A 188 -12.91 13.73 8.08
N LYS A 189 -12.43 14.38 7.01
CA LYS A 189 -12.85 14.08 5.64
C LYS A 189 -11.66 13.87 4.71
N ALA A 190 -11.89 13.18 3.61
CA ALA A 190 -10.97 13.14 2.49
C ALA A 190 -11.70 13.51 1.21
N ARG A 191 -11.06 14.28 0.35
CA ARG A 191 -11.54 14.64 -0.98
C ARG A 191 -10.56 14.07 -2.01
N VAL A 192 -11.10 13.32 -2.96
CA VAL A 192 -10.35 12.72 -4.05
C VAL A 192 -10.85 13.31 -5.36
N THR A 193 -9.96 13.85 -6.16
CA THR A 193 -10.26 14.41 -7.48
C THR A 193 -9.42 13.70 -8.53
N VAL A 194 -10.09 13.11 -9.52
CA VAL A 194 -9.46 12.51 -10.69
C VAL A 194 -9.45 13.54 -11.81
N SER A 195 -8.27 13.84 -12.35
CA SER A 195 -8.07 14.92 -13.33
C SER A 195 -8.77 14.71 -14.69
N SER A 196 -9.31 13.52 -14.94
CA SER A 196 -9.91 13.16 -16.23
C SER A 196 -11.29 12.54 -16.01
N GLY A 197 -12.34 13.33 -16.29
CA GLY A 197 -13.74 12.90 -16.28
C GLY A 197 -14.12 11.99 -17.46
N ARG A 198 -13.15 11.61 -18.31
CA ARG A 198 -13.32 10.56 -19.33
C ARG A 198 -13.02 9.18 -18.78
N VAL A 199 -12.33 9.08 -17.64
CA VAL A 199 -12.04 7.79 -17.01
C VAL A 199 -13.32 7.21 -16.47
N GLN A 200 -13.52 5.92 -16.73
CA GLN A 200 -14.67 5.17 -16.27
C GLN A 200 -14.24 4.34 -15.07
N PHE A 201 -14.94 4.49 -13.95
CA PHE A 201 -14.75 3.71 -12.73
C PHE A 201 -16.05 2.98 -12.38
N TYR A 202 -15.93 1.80 -11.78
CA TYR A 202 -17.08 1.10 -11.17
C TYR A 202 -17.22 1.44 -9.70
N SER A 203 -16.11 1.43 -8.99
CA SER A 203 -16.06 1.74 -7.56
C SER A 203 -14.72 2.38 -7.23
N SER A 204 -14.71 3.19 -6.19
CA SER A 204 -13.50 3.71 -5.58
C SER A 204 -13.60 3.58 -4.07
N SER A 205 -12.53 3.15 -3.41
CA SER A 205 -12.47 3.02 -1.96
C SER A 205 -11.17 3.62 -1.45
N ILE A 206 -11.24 4.36 -0.36
CA ILE A 206 -10.07 4.89 0.32
C ILE A 206 -9.73 4.01 1.51
N ASN A 207 -8.45 3.68 1.63
CA ASN A 207 -7.93 2.94 2.75
C ASN A 207 -6.96 3.79 3.56
N ILE A 208 -7.08 3.72 4.89
CA ILE A 208 -6.12 4.32 5.81
C ILE A 208 -5.53 3.20 6.64
N THR A 209 -4.21 3.07 6.55
CA THR A 209 -3.45 2.05 7.27
C THR A 209 -2.42 2.71 8.17
N PRO A 210 -2.27 2.27 9.43
CA PRO A 210 -1.18 2.77 10.27
C PRO A 210 0.15 2.35 9.64
N GLN A 211 1.05 3.31 9.51
CA GLN A 211 2.40 3.08 9.02
C GLN A 211 3.33 3.01 10.22
N VAL A 212 3.91 1.83 10.47
CA VAL A 212 4.97 1.72 11.46
C VAL A 212 6.29 2.07 10.80
N PRO A 213 7.10 3.00 11.35
CA PRO A 213 8.43 3.28 10.83
C PRO A 213 9.27 2.00 10.85
N GLU A 214 9.98 1.72 9.76
CA GLU A 214 10.73 0.48 9.53
C GLU A 214 11.81 0.21 10.61
N GLY A 215 12.26 1.26 11.33
CA GLY A 215 13.20 1.15 12.46
C GLY A 215 12.56 1.02 13.85
N GLU A 216 11.28 1.33 14.00
CA GLU A 216 10.59 1.32 15.30
C GLU A 216 10.03 -0.05 15.63
N LEU A 217 9.61 -0.81 14.62
CA LEU A 217 9.15 -2.18 14.79
C LEU A 217 10.27 -3.09 15.35
N LEU A 218 11.51 -2.93 14.87
CA LEU A 218 12.68 -3.63 15.41
C LEU A 218 13.01 -3.21 16.86
N ARG A 219 12.79 -1.94 17.22
CA ARG A 219 12.90 -1.45 18.60
C ARG A 219 11.83 -2.07 19.49
N LEU A 220 10.58 -2.06 19.06
CA LEU A 220 9.46 -2.62 19.80
C LEU A 220 9.60 -4.13 20.00
N ILE A 221 10.01 -4.88 18.96
CA ILE A 221 10.28 -6.33 19.08
C ILE A 221 11.43 -6.60 20.05
N ARG A 222 12.53 -5.82 19.98
CA ARG A 222 13.65 -5.96 20.94
C ARG A 222 13.24 -5.66 22.38
N GLN A 223 12.32 -4.71 22.58
CA GLN A 223 11.88 -4.26 23.89
C GLN A 223 10.80 -5.16 24.50
N SER A 224 9.98 -5.81 23.67
CA SER A 224 8.94 -6.76 24.11
C SER A 224 9.48 -8.16 24.38
N PHE A 225 10.66 -8.53 23.85
CA PHE A 225 11.35 -9.79 24.14
C PHE A 225 12.79 -9.57 24.64
N PRO A 226 12.99 -8.97 25.83
CA PRO A 226 14.33 -8.79 26.39
C PRO A 226 15.01 -10.11 26.78
N SER A 227 14.25 -11.21 26.84
CA SER A 227 14.65 -12.51 27.37
C SER A 227 14.77 -13.63 26.32
N PHE A 228 14.67 -13.33 25.02
CA PHE A 228 15.07 -14.30 24.00
C PHE A 228 16.56 -14.15 23.74
N PRO A 229 17.42 -15.06 24.24
CA PRO A 229 18.74 -15.20 23.67
C PRO A 229 18.53 -15.69 22.25
N PHE A 230 18.66 -14.79 21.26
CA PHE A 230 19.08 -15.26 19.95
C PHE A 230 20.31 -16.14 20.20
N PRO A 231 20.34 -17.41 19.76
CA PRO A 231 21.51 -18.25 19.96
C PRO A 231 22.66 -17.64 19.15
N VAL A 232 23.39 -16.72 19.76
CA VAL A 232 24.71 -16.27 19.37
C VAL A 232 25.64 -17.40 19.77
N GLY A 233 25.61 -18.48 19.00
CA GLY A 233 26.28 -19.70 19.40
C GLY A 233 25.80 -20.88 18.57
N TYR A 234 26.06 -20.81 17.27
CA TYR A 234 26.53 -21.91 16.42
C TYR A 234 26.37 -21.41 14.99
N LEU A 235 27.40 -20.74 14.49
CA LEU A 235 27.87 -20.71 13.09
C LEU A 235 29.05 -19.73 13.04
N SER A 236 30.19 -20.19 13.58
CA SER A 236 31.49 -19.55 13.43
C SER A 236 32.04 -19.78 12.02
N LEU A 237 31.27 -19.43 10.98
CA LEU A 237 31.66 -19.52 9.56
C LEU A 237 31.12 -18.41 8.65
N GLU A 238 30.46 -17.37 9.16
CA GLU A 238 29.94 -16.25 8.34
C GLU A 238 30.63 -14.89 8.57
N SER A 239 31.81 -14.85 9.19
CA SER A 239 32.65 -13.64 9.22
C SER A 239 33.36 -13.33 7.89
N CYS A 240 32.83 -13.80 6.76
CA CYS A 240 33.42 -13.59 5.43
C CYS A 240 32.43 -13.11 4.36
N TRP A 241 31.19 -12.74 4.74
CA TRP A 241 30.19 -12.24 3.79
C TRP A 241 29.78 -10.78 4.00
N THR A 242 30.19 -10.13 5.10
CA THR A 242 29.79 -8.74 5.38
C THR A 242 30.67 -7.67 4.73
N ASP A 243 31.76 -8.04 4.05
CA ASP A 243 32.67 -7.07 3.41
C ASP A 243 32.55 -6.98 1.87
N SER A 244 31.64 -7.72 1.22
CA SER A 244 31.51 -7.70 -0.26
C SER A 244 30.14 -7.29 -0.82
N ALA A 245 29.21 -6.83 0.02
CA ALA A 245 27.86 -6.44 -0.44
C ALA A 245 27.57 -4.92 -0.38
N THR A 246 28.60 -4.09 -0.18
CA THR A 246 28.50 -2.62 -0.26
C THR A 246 28.77 -2.05 -1.66
N ASP A 247 28.94 -2.90 -2.69
CA ASP A 247 29.27 -2.44 -4.05
C ASP A 247 28.45 -3.14 -5.15
N ALA A 248 27.12 -3.19 -5.01
CA ALA A 248 26.23 -3.53 -6.12
C ALA A 248 24.77 -3.14 -5.85
N ARG A 249 24.45 -1.84 -5.91
CA ARG A 249 23.14 -1.29 -6.34
C ARG A 249 23.17 0.25 -6.30
N GLN A 250 23.96 0.85 -7.20
CA GLN A 250 23.57 2.14 -7.75
C GLN A 250 22.43 1.90 -8.76
N PRO A 251 21.31 2.64 -8.69
CA PRO A 251 20.42 2.75 -9.84
C PRO A 251 21.16 3.54 -10.93
N PHE A 252 21.28 2.92 -12.10
CA PHE A 252 21.63 3.60 -13.35
C PHE A 252 20.72 4.81 -13.53
N LEU A 253 21.27 6.02 -13.40
CA LEU A 253 20.85 7.22 -14.15
C LEU A 253 21.88 8.35 -13.98
N HIS A 254 22.28 8.91 -15.12
CA HIS A 254 23.14 10.08 -15.34
C HIS A 254 24.66 9.88 -15.32
N ALA A 255 25.19 9.49 -16.48
CA ALA A 255 26.49 9.95 -16.94
C ALA A 255 26.44 11.49 -17.11
N GLN A 256 26.89 12.23 -16.10
CA GLN A 256 27.36 13.60 -16.26
C GLN A 256 28.87 13.53 -16.50
N ILE A 257 29.27 13.91 -17.72
CA ILE A 257 30.67 14.11 -18.09
C ILE A 257 31.13 15.38 -17.37
N GLN A 258 31.85 15.24 -16.25
CA GLN A 258 32.63 16.32 -15.67
C GLN A 258 34.09 16.19 -16.10
N ILE A 259 34.50 17.12 -16.97
CA ILE A 259 35.89 17.36 -17.34
C ILE A 259 36.59 18.02 -16.14
N PRO A 260 37.73 17.52 -15.64
CA PRO A 260 38.44 18.19 -14.56
C PRO A 260 39.28 19.35 -15.12
N CYS A 261 38.97 20.58 -14.71
CA CYS A 261 39.90 21.71 -14.83
C CYS A 261 40.78 21.81 -13.57
N PRO A 262 42.08 22.11 -13.72
CA PRO A 262 43.07 22.00 -12.65
C PRO A 262 43.10 23.22 -11.71
N LEU A 263 43.61 22.93 -10.50
CA LEU A 263 44.03 23.84 -9.44
C LEU A 263 44.53 25.21 -9.91
N ALA A 264 43.88 26.28 -9.42
CA ALA A 264 44.41 27.63 -9.47
C ALA A 264 44.91 28.06 -8.08
N THR A 265 46.23 28.19 -7.99
CA THR A 265 46.98 28.80 -6.89
C THR A 265 46.65 30.28 -6.73
N LYS A 266 46.53 30.69 -5.46
CA LYS A 266 46.30 32.06 -4.98
C LYS A 266 47.45 33.00 -5.39
N LYS A 267 47.17 34.06 -6.16
CA LYS A 267 48.06 35.21 -6.33
C LYS A 267 47.27 36.52 -6.26
N SER A 268 47.65 37.33 -5.29
CA SER A 268 47.24 38.73 -5.09
C SER A 268 47.66 39.60 -6.29
N ILE A 269 46.85 40.60 -6.65
CA ILE A 269 47.23 42.03 -6.85
C ILE A 269 46.04 42.78 -7.50
N GLY A 270 45.54 43.80 -6.77
CA GLY A 270 45.36 45.20 -7.20
C GLY A 270 44.54 45.61 -8.44
N GLY A 271 43.69 46.61 -8.23
CA GLY A 271 43.09 47.51 -9.25
C GLY A 271 41.70 47.05 -9.70
N GLY A 272 40.60 47.74 -9.43
CA GLY A 272 40.37 49.17 -9.60
C GLY A 272 39.81 49.40 -11.01
N VAL A 273 38.50 49.71 -11.10
CA VAL A 273 37.83 50.62 -12.05
C VAL A 273 36.34 50.25 -12.14
N SER A 274 35.53 51.26 -11.85
CA SER A 274 34.08 51.41 -12.03
C SER A 274 33.64 51.23 -13.49
N VAL A 275 32.35 50.98 -13.73
CA VAL A 275 31.45 51.82 -14.58
C VAL A 275 30.14 51.09 -14.96
N GLU A 276 29.08 51.89 -14.85
CA GLU A 276 27.75 51.92 -15.48
C GLU A 276 26.72 50.79 -15.39
N TYR A 277 25.59 51.23 -14.84
CA TYR A 277 24.22 50.75 -14.99
C TYR A 277 23.63 51.38 -16.26
N SER A 278 22.89 50.63 -17.07
CA SER A 278 21.93 51.18 -18.04
C SER A 278 20.85 50.14 -18.32
N ASP A 279 19.62 50.55 -18.00
CA ASP A 279 18.28 50.14 -18.42
C ASP A 279 17.89 48.65 -18.49
#